data_AF-A0A956FAI3-F1
#
_entry.id   AF-A0A956FAI3-F1
#
_cell.length_a   1.000
_cell.length_b   1.000
_cell.length_c   1.000
_cell.angle_alpha   90.00
_cell.angle_beta   90.00
_cell.angle_gamma   90.00
#
_symmetry.space_group_name_H-M   'P 1'
#
loop_
_entity.id
_entity.type
_entity.pdbx_description
1 polymer ?
#
loop_
_entity_poly.entity_id
_entity_poly.type
_entity_poly.pdbx_seq_one_letter_code
_entity_poly.pdbx_strand_id
1 'polypeptide(L)'
;MSEPSLAGHATPEGTRRGAGSFEAGARVLGRTGLTVSPVGFGGYRVHEGSPVHRRALADALRGGVNLIDTSTNYGDGSSERLVGLVLANLVQQGELRREQVVVVTKAGYLQGSNLERARARTEPFAEVVERGPELCHCIHPEFLRAQLDESLQRLGLQRIDVLLLHNPEYYLEDAAEHGVPRDQARAEYRRRLEAAFAHLEQEVADGRIGWYGVSSNGLPLAPDAATFTSVSDVLAAARAAGGDHHHLAVLQLPMNLLELGALTQAQPGPAGERSVLAVAAAEDLGVLVNRPLNAWGRVEGQGRIVRLADGAQPHDEPGTALDDALARARKLEAQWATGLGKRLQTEAGDDAVDLFRWGQELSRALPRIGTLDQWQRLRHEVIAPHLGRTSAALLQELQGEARTEFSQWWEAYGTALHGLFSAVEQHLGREHQALAARLAERLDPHLPAPWRSLPLSRKAVLSLLCAPISCVLVGMRQPGYVADMLSLREHPVRLLSAAAGAADLSAVASAFEPYAAR
;
A
#
# COMPACT_ATOMS: atom_id res chain seq x y z
N MET A 1 -17.35 0.70 -27.48
CA MET A 1 -16.39 1.60 -28.17
C MET A 1 -15.41 2.04 -27.09
N SER A 2 -14.10 1.82 -27.27
CA SER A 2 -13.11 2.34 -26.33
C SER A 2 -13.18 3.86 -26.34
N GLU A 3 -13.31 4.49 -25.17
CA GLU A 3 -13.18 5.94 -25.06
C GLU A 3 -11.81 6.38 -25.64
N PRO A 4 -11.75 7.51 -26.35
CA PRO A 4 -10.50 7.97 -26.95
C PRO A 4 -9.47 8.27 -25.85
N SER A 5 -8.23 7.78 -26.04
CA SER A 5 -7.13 8.04 -25.11
C SER A 5 -6.89 9.54 -24.95
N LEU A 6 -6.79 9.98 -23.71
CA LEU A 6 -6.53 11.35 -23.31
C LEU A 6 -5.16 11.79 -23.87
N ALA A 7 -5.19 12.83 -24.70
CA ALA A 7 -4.00 13.43 -25.28
C ALA A 7 -3.23 14.26 -24.25
N GLY A 8 -1.93 14.43 -24.49
CA GLY A 8 -1.03 15.20 -23.63
C GLY A 8 -0.36 14.38 -22.52
N HIS A 9 0.51 15.04 -21.78
CA HIS A 9 1.29 14.48 -20.68
C HIS A 9 1.69 15.59 -19.70
N ALA A 10 2.12 15.24 -18.49
CA ALA A 10 2.58 16.20 -17.49
C ALA A 10 3.69 17.09 -18.05
N THR A 11 3.58 18.41 -17.86
CA THR A 11 4.65 19.36 -18.26
C THR A 11 5.14 20.16 -17.07
N PRO A 12 6.37 20.71 -17.09
CA PRO A 12 6.86 21.56 -16.00
C PRO A 12 5.95 22.74 -15.69
N GLU A 13 5.42 23.40 -16.73
CA GLU A 13 4.50 24.54 -16.57
C GLU A 13 3.10 24.10 -16.12
N GLY A 14 2.58 23.00 -16.67
CA GLY A 14 1.29 22.42 -16.28
C GLY A 14 1.30 21.98 -14.83
N THR A 15 2.28 21.19 -14.42
CA THR A 15 2.38 20.62 -13.07
C THR A 15 2.62 21.70 -12.01
N ARG A 16 3.40 22.75 -12.30
CA ARG A 16 3.53 23.91 -11.40
C ARG A 16 2.18 24.59 -11.13
N ARG A 17 1.34 24.74 -12.16
CA ARG A 17 -0.04 25.24 -11.99
C ARG A 17 -0.93 24.24 -11.26
N GLY A 18 -0.78 22.95 -11.54
CA GLY A 18 -1.56 21.88 -10.90
C GLY A 18 -1.34 21.77 -9.40
N ALA A 19 -0.11 22.04 -8.94
CA ALA A 19 0.21 22.07 -7.52
C ALA A 19 -0.47 23.22 -6.77
N GLY A 20 -0.93 24.27 -7.47
CA GLY A 20 -1.85 25.33 -7.01
C GLY A 20 -1.85 25.62 -5.51
N SER A 21 -2.83 25.08 -4.78
CA SER A 21 -3.03 25.31 -3.33
C SER A 21 -1.94 24.73 -2.41
N PHE A 22 -1.01 23.96 -2.95
CA PHE A 22 0.18 23.44 -2.28
C PHE A 22 1.48 24.13 -2.71
N GLU A 23 1.43 25.28 -3.41
CA GLU A 23 2.62 25.95 -3.95
C GLU A 23 3.76 26.11 -2.93
N ALA A 24 3.44 26.49 -1.68
CA ALA A 24 4.43 26.64 -0.62
C ALA A 24 5.11 25.31 -0.17
N GLY A 25 4.49 24.17 -0.43
CA GLY A 25 5.00 22.83 -0.10
C GLY A 25 5.42 21.97 -1.29
N ALA A 26 5.14 22.42 -2.52
CA ALA A 26 5.41 21.66 -3.74
C ALA A 26 6.91 21.53 -4.01
N ARG A 27 7.30 20.41 -4.61
CA ARG A 27 8.70 20.08 -4.90
C ARG A 27 8.87 19.63 -6.33
N VAL A 28 10.06 19.86 -6.87
CA VAL A 28 10.43 19.27 -8.15
C VAL A 28 10.68 17.78 -7.93
N LEU A 29 10.17 16.95 -8.84
CA LEU A 29 10.39 15.50 -8.86
C LEU A 29 11.75 15.20 -9.51
N GLY A 30 12.83 15.53 -8.81
CA GLY A 30 14.21 15.38 -9.30
C GLY A 30 14.44 16.00 -10.69
N ARG A 31 15.26 15.34 -11.50
CA ARG A 31 15.63 15.79 -12.85
C ARG A 31 14.49 15.82 -13.87
N THR A 32 13.28 15.34 -13.51
CA THR A 32 12.12 15.39 -14.42
C THR A 32 11.65 16.81 -14.73
N GLY A 33 11.97 17.77 -13.85
CA GLY A 33 11.44 19.14 -13.92
C GLY A 33 9.95 19.28 -13.61
N LEU A 34 9.24 18.17 -13.32
CA LEU A 34 7.82 18.18 -12.96
C LEU A 34 7.66 18.63 -11.49
N THR A 35 6.68 19.50 -11.22
CA THR A 35 6.41 19.98 -9.87
C THR A 35 5.26 19.20 -9.24
N VAL A 36 5.48 18.55 -8.10
CA VAL A 36 4.51 17.69 -7.44
C VAL A 36 4.09 18.26 -6.08
N SER A 37 2.82 18.06 -5.73
CA SER A 37 2.29 18.33 -4.40
C SER A 37 3.04 17.51 -3.34
N PRO A 38 3.14 17.98 -2.08
CA PRO A 38 3.87 17.27 -1.03
C PRO A 38 3.27 15.90 -0.71
N VAL A 39 1.96 15.74 -0.94
CA VAL A 39 1.26 14.47 -0.85
C VAL A 39 0.72 14.06 -2.22
N GLY A 40 0.74 12.77 -2.51
CA GLY A 40 0.24 12.16 -3.74
C GLY A 40 -0.85 11.14 -3.42
N PHE A 41 -1.73 10.90 -4.40
CA PHE A 41 -2.79 9.92 -4.27
C PHE A 41 -2.26 8.51 -4.57
N GLY A 42 -2.15 7.67 -3.53
CA GLY A 42 -1.76 6.26 -3.67
C GLY A 42 -2.95 5.37 -4.01
N GLY A 43 -2.89 4.70 -5.16
CA GLY A 43 -3.95 3.89 -5.75
C GLY A 43 -4.03 2.45 -5.23
N TYR A 44 -3.27 2.07 -4.20
CA TYR A 44 -3.34 0.71 -3.64
C TYR A 44 -4.70 0.48 -2.95
N ARG A 45 -5.34 -0.67 -3.25
CA ARG A 45 -6.70 -1.05 -2.78
C ARG A 45 -7.81 -0.07 -3.18
N VAL A 46 -7.58 0.66 -4.27
CA VAL A 46 -8.58 1.47 -4.94
C VAL A 46 -9.21 0.64 -6.07
N HIS A 47 -10.48 0.91 -6.38
CA HIS A 47 -11.28 0.07 -7.28
C HIS A 47 -12.24 0.93 -8.09
N GLU A 48 -12.29 0.71 -9.40
CA GLU A 48 -13.10 1.47 -10.37
C GLU A 48 -14.58 1.49 -9.99
N GLY A 49 -15.12 0.36 -9.52
CA GLY A 49 -16.53 0.21 -9.15
C GLY A 49 -16.98 0.99 -7.92
N SER A 50 -16.07 1.53 -7.11
CA SER A 50 -16.41 2.24 -5.87
C SER A 50 -16.71 3.73 -6.12
N PRO A 51 -17.95 4.21 -5.92
CA PRO A 51 -18.28 5.64 -6.03
C PRO A 51 -17.47 6.49 -5.05
N VAL A 52 -17.17 5.94 -3.86
CA VAL A 52 -16.41 6.63 -2.82
C VAL A 52 -14.96 6.82 -3.25
N HIS A 53 -14.35 5.82 -3.90
CA HIS A 53 -12.99 5.94 -4.44
C HIS A 53 -12.92 6.96 -5.60
N ARG A 54 -13.91 6.94 -6.52
CA ARG A 54 -14.05 7.96 -7.58
C ARG A 54 -14.09 9.35 -6.99
N ARG A 55 -14.94 9.55 -5.99
CA ARG A 55 -15.11 10.84 -5.31
C ARG A 55 -13.82 11.29 -4.63
N ALA A 56 -13.16 10.38 -3.92
CA ALA A 56 -11.91 10.70 -3.22
C ALA A 56 -10.79 11.15 -4.17
N LEU A 57 -10.58 10.44 -5.29
CA LEU A 57 -9.58 10.86 -6.29
C LEU A 57 -9.93 12.22 -6.91
N ALA A 58 -11.20 12.43 -7.27
CA ALA A 58 -11.64 13.70 -7.83
C ALA A 58 -11.47 14.87 -6.84
N ASP A 59 -11.82 14.67 -5.57
CA ASP A 59 -11.65 15.68 -4.52
C ASP A 59 -10.16 15.98 -4.25
N ALA A 60 -9.28 14.97 -4.33
CA ALA A 60 -7.84 15.16 -4.18
C ALA A 60 -7.28 16.04 -5.31
N LEU A 61 -7.63 15.72 -6.57
CA LEU A 61 -7.21 16.49 -7.74
C LEU A 61 -7.72 17.94 -7.70
N ARG A 62 -9.00 18.15 -7.37
CA ARG A 62 -9.59 19.48 -7.16
C ARG A 62 -8.91 20.24 -6.01
N GLY A 63 -8.42 19.52 -5.01
CA GLY A 63 -7.69 20.05 -3.87
C GLY A 63 -6.22 20.37 -4.14
N GLY A 64 -5.73 20.23 -5.37
CA GLY A 64 -4.35 20.54 -5.76
C GLY A 64 -3.35 19.39 -5.54
N VAL A 65 -3.81 18.19 -5.18
CA VAL A 65 -2.97 16.99 -5.30
C VAL A 65 -2.79 16.72 -6.79
N ASN A 66 -1.55 16.61 -7.26
CA ASN A 66 -1.28 16.47 -8.68
C ASN A 66 -0.36 15.31 -9.04
N LEU A 67 -0.03 14.44 -8.09
CA LEU A 67 0.64 13.17 -8.36
C LEU A 67 -0.29 12.01 -8.00
N ILE A 68 -0.48 11.10 -8.95
CA ILE A 68 -1.21 9.85 -8.76
C ILE A 68 -0.22 8.70 -8.93
N ASP A 69 -0.19 7.79 -7.95
CA ASP A 69 0.58 6.56 -8.00
C ASP A 69 -0.36 5.36 -8.10
N THR A 70 -0.18 4.53 -9.13
CA THR A 70 -0.94 3.29 -9.34
C THR A 70 -0.01 2.16 -9.78
N SER A 71 -0.53 1.01 -10.17
CA SER A 71 0.24 -0.17 -10.61
C SER A 71 -0.67 -1.14 -11.34
N THR A 72 -0.12 -1.90 -12.30
CA THR A 72 -0.89 -2.89 -13.07
C THR A 72 -1.58 -3.93 -12.18
N ASN A 73 -0.96 -4.28 -11.07
CA ASN A 73 -1.41 -5.33 -10.17
C ASN A 73 -2.46 -4.86 -9.14
N TYR A 74 -2.73 -3.56 -9.04
CA TYR A 74 -3.66 -3.02 -8.04
C TYR A 74 -5.12 -3.30 -8.44
N GLY A 75 -5.71 -4.29 -7.77
CA GLY A 75 -7.09 -4.73 -8.03
C GLY A 75 -7.26 -5.25 -9.45
N ASP A 76 -6.27 -5.97 -9.99
CA ASP A 76 -6.28 -6.48 -11.36
C ASP A 76 -6.50 -5.37 -12.42
N GLY A 77 -5.69 -4.31 -12.30
CA GLY A 77 -5.78 -3.10 -13.12
C GLY A 77 -6.95 -2.16 -12.82
N SER A 78 -7.81 -2.49 -11.84
CA SER A 78 -8.98 -1.66 -11.47
C SER A 78 -8.58 -0.27 -10.97
N SER A 79 -7.42 -0.13 -10.33
CA SER A 79 -6.91 1.17 -9.91
C SER A 79 -6.53 2.05 -11.11
N GLU A 80 -5.87 1.49 -12.13
CA GLU A 80 -5.55 2.21 -13.38
C GLU A 80 -6.83 2.66 -14.11
N ARG A 81 -7.82 1.78 -14.21
CA ARG A 81 -9.11 2.13 -14.84
C ARG A 81 -9.86 3.23 -14.10
N LEU A 82 -9.85 3.21 -12.76
CA LEU A 82 -10.39 4.31 -11.97
C LEU A 82 -9.68 5.64 -12.29
N VAL A 83 -8.35 5.62 -12.31
CA VAL A 83 -7.53 6.83 -12.56
C VAL A 83 -7.85 7.40 -13.94
N GLY A 84 -7.87 6.54 -14.98
CA GLY A 84 -8.23 6.94 -16.33
C GLY A 84 -9.62 7.55 -16.40
N LEU A 85 -10.63 6.88 -15.81
CA LEU A 85 -12.00 7.36 -15.76
C LEU A 85 -12.10 8.74 -15.09
N VAL A 86 -11.46 8.95 -13.94
CA VAL A 86 -11.55 10.23 -13.22
C VAL A 86 -10.83 11.34 -13.98
N LEU A 87 -9.65 11.07 -14.55
CA LEU A 87 -8.92 12.05 -15.35
C LEU A 87 -9.69 12.46 -16.61
N ALA A 88 -10.21 11.49 -17.37
CA ALA A 88 -11.01 11.75 -18.56
C ALA A 88 -12.22 12.63 -18.24
N ASN A 89 -12.96 12.29 -17.17
CA ASN A 89 -14.11 13.07 -16.72
C ASN A 89 -13.74 14.51 -16.35
N LEU A 90 -12.71 14.71 -15.52
CA LEU A 90 -12.32 16.06 -15.07
C LEU A 90 -11.77 16.92 -16.23
N VAL A 91 -11.06 16.31 -17.19
CA VAL A 91 -10.58 17.03 -18.38
C VAL A 91 -11.74 17.38 -19.31
N GLN A 92 -12.67 16.46 -19.55
CA GLN A 92 -13.86 16.72 -20.35
C GLN A 92 -14.74 17.83 -19.74
N GLN A 93 -14.80 17.91 -18.42
CA GLN A 93 -15.53 18.96 -17.68
C GLN A 93 -14.78 20.30 -17.65
N GLY A 94 -13.53 20.37 -18.14
CA GLY A 94 -12.71 21.57 -18.11
C GLY A 94 -12.21 21.95 -16.70
N GLU A 95 -12.35 21.04 -15.72
CA GLU A 95 -11.90 21.25 -14.34
C GLU A 95 -10.39 21.04 -14.17
N LEU A 96 -9.79 20.30 -15.10
CA LEU A 96 -8.38 19.90 -15.07
C LEU A 96 -7.84 19.85 -16.51
N ARG A 97 -6.53 20.04 -16.69
CA ARG A 97 -5.82 19.69 -17.92
C ARG A 97 -4.84 18.55 -17.68
N ARG A 98 -4.65 17.67 -18.66
CA ARG A 98 -3.76 16.50 -18.55
C ARG A 98 -2.34 16.88 -18.15
N GLU A 99 -1.86 18.03 -18.59
CA GLU A 99 -0.51 18.53 -18.32
C GLU A 99 -0.27 18.91 -16.86
N GLN A 100 -1.33 19.02 -16.06
CA GLN A 100 -1.25 19.42 -14.65
C GLN A 100 -0.97 18.26 -13.70
N VAL A 101 -1.20 17.01 -14.13
CA VAL A 101 -1.14 15.82 -13.27
C VAL A 101 -0.03 14.89 -13.71
N VAL A 102 0.76 14.42 -12.76
CA VAL A 102 1.77 13.37 -12.93
C VAL A 102 1.14 12.02 -12.61
N VAL A 103 1.13 11.11 -13.58
CA VAL A 103 0.67 9.73 -13.41
C VAL A 103 1.87 8.79 -13.39
N VAL A 104 2.03 8.12 -12.25
CA VAL A 104 3.03 7.08 -12.03
C VAL A 104 2.32 5.72 -12.05
N THR A 105 2.75 4.80 -12.91
CA THR A 105 2.36 3.38 -12.83
C THR A 105 3.59 2.49 -12.72
N LYS A 106 3.38 1.19 -12.50
CA LYS A 106 4.45 0.23 -12.23
C LYS A 106 4.17 -1.09 -12.92
N ALA A 107 5.24 -1.71 -13.42
CA ALA A 107 5.20 -3.03 -14.05
C ALA A 107 6.15 -3.99 -13.31
N GLY A 108 5.81 -5.27 -13.26
CA GLY A 108 6.64 -6.30 -12.62
C GLY A 108 5.86 -7.52 -12.16
N TYR A 109 4.61 -7.33 -11.75
CA TYR A 109 3.78 -8.40 -11.18
C TYR A 109 3.00 -9.17 -12.24
N LEU A 110 3.00 -10.49 -12.10
CA LEU A 110 2.15 -11.44 -12.82
C LEU A 110 1.21 -12.11 -11.80
N GLN A 111 -0.02 -11.63 -11.71
CA GLN A 111 -1.06 -12.13 -10.80
C GLN A 111 -2.44 -11.95 -11.44
N GLY A 112 -3.47 -12.62 -10.91
CA GLY A 112 -4.84 -12.48 -11.40
C GLY A 112 -4.97 -12.77 -12.90
N SER A 113 -5.75 -11.95 -13.61
CA SER A 113 -5.98 -12.15 -15.05
C SER A 113 -4.70 -11.99 -15.89
N ASN A 114 -3.72 -11.21 -15.41
CA ASN A 114 -2.42 -11.10 -16.07
C ASN A 114 -1.62 -12.41 -16.02
N LEU A 115 -1.69 -13.14 -14.90
CA LEU A 115 -1.04 -14.45 -14.77
C LEU A 115 -1.73 -15.50 -15.65
N GLU A 116 -3.06 -15.52 -15.68
CA GLU A 116 -3.84 -16.41 -16.56
C GLU A 116 -3.45 -16.19 -18.02
N ARG A 117 -3.40 -14.92 -18.46
CA ARG A 117 -3.00 -14.57 -19.83
C ARG A 117 -1.56 -14.94 -20.13
N ALA A 118 -0.63 -14.71 -19.19
CA ALA A 118 0.77 -15.09 -19.37
C ALA A 118 0.94 -16.61 -19.50
N ARG A 119 0.20 -17.41 -18.71
CA ARG A 119 0.19 -18.88 -18.78
C ARG A 119 -0.47 -19.42 -20.05
N ALA A 120 -1.41 -18.67 -20.63
CA ALA A 120 -2.09 -19.04 -21.88
C ALA A 120 -1.26 -18.75 -23.14
N ARG A 121 -0.11 -18.07 -23.03
CA ARG A 121 0.78 -17.80 -24.16
C ARG A 121 1.41 -19.09 -24.67
N THR A 122 1.57 -19.20 -25.99
CA THR A 122 2.32 -20.29 -26.63
C THR A 122 3.80 -20.22 -26.26
N GLU A 123 4.36 -19.01 -26.24
CA GLU A 123 5.74 -18.75 -25.81
C GLU A 123 5.73 -18.02 -24.46
N PRO A 124 6.21 -18.65 -23.38
CA PRO A 124 6.26 -18.01 -22.07
C PRO A 124 7.25 -16.86 -22.08
N PHE A 125 6.99 -15.85 -21.26
CA PHE A 125 7.97 -14.79 -21.05
C PHE A 125 9.27 -15.37 -20.46
N ALA A 126 10.41 -14.89 -20.95
CA ALA A 126 11.70 -15.24 -20.37
C ALA A 126 11.83 -14.67 -18.95
N GLU A 127 12.68 -15.31 -18.14
CA GLU A 127 13.14 -14.81 -16.83
C GLU A 127 12.02 -14.55 -15.79
N VAL A 128 10.87 -15.20 -15.94
CA VAL A 128 9.80 -15.19 -14.95
C VAL A 128 10.29 -15.81 -13.64
N VAL A 129 10.02 -15.13 -12.53
CA VAL A 129 10.31 -15.55 -11.16
C VAL A 129 9.00 -16.00 -10.51
N GLU A 130 8.97 -17.22 -9.98
CA GLU A 130 7.81 -17.75 -9.27
C GLU A 130 7.89 -17.39 -7.78
N ARG A 131 6.87 -16.71 -7.23
CA ARG A 131 6.80 -16.36 -5.79
C ARG A 131 5.63 -17.07 -5.07
N GLY A 132 4.90 -17.93 -5.78
CA GLY A 132 3.77 -18.68 -5.27
C GLY A 132 2.81 -19.13 -6.39
N PRO A 133 1.78 -19.92 -6.06
CA PRO A 133 0.87 -20.49 -7.06
C PRO A 133 0.09 -19.44 -7.87
N GLU A 134 -0.17 -18.29 -7.26
CA GLU A 134 -0.94 -17.17 -7.85
C GLU A 134 -0.11 -15.89 -8.05
N LEU A 135 1.20 -15.96 -7.84
CA LEU A 135 2.09 -14.80 -7.90
C LEU A 135 3.41 -15.15 -8.58
N CYS A 136 3.63 -14.55 -9.74
CA CYS A 136 4.92 -14.52 -10.42
C CYS A 136 5.39 -13.06 -10.60
N HIS A 137 6.63 -12.90 -11.01
CA HIS A 137 7.25 -11.60 -11.26
C HIS A 137 8.15 -11.65 -12.50
N CYS A 138 8.22 -10.55 -13.25
CA CYS A 138 9.04 -10.45 -14.44
C CYS A 138 9.36 -8.98 -14.75
N ILE A 139 10.61 -8.70 -15.14
CA ILE A 139 11.01 -7.38 -15.68
C ILE A 139 11.69 -7.52 -17.06
N HIS A 140 11.49 -8.66 -17.73
CA HIS A 140 12.02 -8.88 -19.06
C HIS A 140 11.41 -7.88 -20.07
N PRO A 141 12.19 -7.33 -21.02
CA PRO A 141 11.70 -6.34 -22.00
C PRO A 141 10.37 -6.69 -22.68
N GLU A 142 10.21 -7.95 -23.11
CA GLU A 142 8.97 -8.39 -23.78
C GLU A 142 7.74 -8.30 -22.85
N PHE A 143 7.92 -8.66 -21.57
CA PHE A 143 6.85 -8.56 -20.59
C PHE A 143 6.53 -7.10 -20.25
N LEU A 144 7.57 -6.27 -20.09
CA LEU A 144 7.40 -4.85 -19.80
C LEU A 144 6.62 -4.13 -20.91
N ARG A 145 6.93 -4.44 -22.18
CA ARG A 145 6.18 -3.92 -23.34
C ARG A 145 4.69 -4.27 -23.25
N ALA A 146 4.38 -5.55 -23.01
CA ALA A 146 2.99 -6.00 -22.90
C ALA A 146 2.26 -5.35 -21.71
N GLN A 147 2.91 -5.22 -20.56
CA GLN A 147 2.33 -4.53 -19.40
C GLN A 147 2.10 -3.03 -19.68
N LEU A 148 3.00 -2.38 -20.41
CA LEU A 148 2.86 -0.97 -20.77
C LEU A 148 1.69 -0.75 -21.75
N ASP A 149 1.52 -1.62 -22.75
CA ASP A 149 0.36 -1.59 -23.67
C ASP A 149 -0.95 -1.57 -22.89
N GLU A 150 -1.08 -2.50 -21.94
CA GLU A 150 -2.29 -2.60 -21.13
C GLU A 150 -2.47 -1.44 -20.15
N SER A 151 -1.37 -0.92 -19.60
CA SER A 151 -1.42 0.23 -18.68
C SER A 151 -1.95 1.46 -19.40
N LEU A 152 -1.42 1.75 -20.61
CA LEU A 152 -1.90 2.84 -21.46
C LEU A 152 -3.38 2.67 -21.81
N GLN A 153 -3.82 1.44 -22.12
CA GLN A 153 -5.22 1.13 -22.40
C GLN A 153 -6.11 1.34 -21.17
N ARG A 154 -5.74 0.80 -20.00
CA ARG A 154 -6.53 0.90 -18.76
C ARG A 154 -6.60 2.33 -18.24
N LEU A 155 -5.50 3.06 -18.30
CA LEU A 155 -5.44 4.49 -17.92
C LEU A 155 -6.11 5.39 -18.98
N GLY A 156 -6.31 4.90 -20.20
CA GLY A 156 -6.80 5.72 -21.31
C GLY A 156 -5.85 6.89 -21.62
N LEU A 157 -4.53 6.68 -21.56
CA LEU A 157 -3.52 7.72 -21.79
C LEU A 157 -2.69 7.41 -23.04
N GLN A 158 -2.27 8.45 -23.76
CA GLN A 158 -1.28 8.30 -24.85
C GLN A 158 0.15 8.14 -24.32
N ARG A 159 0.44 8.73 -23.15
CA ARG A 159 1.75 8.70 -22.50
C ARG A 159 1.60 8.60 -20.98
N ILE A 160 2.39 7.71 -20.38
CA ILE A 160 2.58 7.61 -18.93
C ILE A 160 3.73 8.55 -18.53
N ASP A 161 3.57 9.33 -17.46
CA ASP A 161 4.60 10.31 -17.08
C ASP A 161 5.82 9.63 -16.46
N VAL A 162 5.60 8.62 -15.61
CA VAL A 162 6.67 7.82 -15.01
C VAL A 162 6.26 6.35 -14.92
N LEU A 163 7.09 5.45 -15.44
CA LEU A 163 6.93 4.00 -15.26
C LEU A 163 8.00 3.45 -14.31
N LEU A 164 7.59 2.75 -13.25
CA LEU A 164 8.52 2.14 -12.29
C LEU A 164 8.62 0.62 -12.50
N LEU A 165 9.83 0.08 -12.42
CA LEU A 165 10.02 -1.36 -12.18
C LEU A 165 9.58 -1.66 -10.75
N HIS A 166 8.64 -2.59 -10.58
CA HIS A 166 8.00 -2.88 -9.30
C HIS A 166 8.64 -4.10 -8.64
N ASN A 167 9.30 -3.88 -7.50
CA ASN A 167 9.98 -4.87 -6.67
C ASN A 167 10.90 -5.81 -7.46
N PRO A 168 11.86 -5.28 -8.25
CA PRO A 168 12.80 -6.12 -8.98
C PRO A 168 13.58 -7.09 -8.08
N GLU A 169 13.71 -6.78 -6.79
CA GLU A 169 14.37 -7.63 -5.78
C GLU A 169 13.72 -9.00 -5.57
N TYR A 170 12.52 -9.28 -6.09
CA TYR A 170 11.93 -10.62 -6.04
C TYR A 170 12.81 -11.69 -6.71
N TYR A 171 13.61 -11.31 -7.71
CA TYR A 171 14.63 -12.20 -8.25
C TYR A 171 15.71 -12.55 -7.20
N LEU A 172 16.14 -11.59 -6.37
CA LEU A 172 17.16 -11.84 -5.34
C LEU A 172 16.62 -12.77 -4.24
N GLU A 173 15.35 -12.62 -3.89
CA GLU A 173 14.66 -13.49 -2.94
C GLU A 173 14.59 -14.94 -3.45
N ASP A 174 14.14 -15.10 -4.70
CA ASP A 174 14.09 -16.40 -5.39
C ASP A 174 15.48 -17.04 -5.55
N ALA A 175 16.48 -16.26 -5.97
CA ALA A 175 17.84 -16.73 -6.11
C ALA A 175 18.42 -17.22 -4.78
N ALA A 176 18.11 -16.53 -3.66
CA ALA A 176 18.54 -16.95 -2.34
C ALA A 176 17.86 -18.26 -1.89
N GLU A 177 16.55 -18.41 -2.15
CA GLU A 177 15.79 -19.63 -1.85
C GLU A 177 16.31 -20.84 -2.64
N HIS A 178 16.77 -20.63 -3.88
CA HIS A 178 17.37 -21.66 -4.72
C HIS A 178 18.88 -21.83 -4.51
N GLY A 179 19.47 -21.18 -3.51
CA GLY A 179 20.89 -21.34 -3.16
C GLY A 179 21.88 -20.78 -4.18
N VAL A 180 21.46 -19.85 -5.04
CA VAL A 180 22.35 -19.15 -5.97
C VAL A 180 23.36 -18.32 -5.17
N PRO A 181 24.67 -18.44 -5.44
CA PRO A 181 25.68 -17.65 -4.75
C PRO A 181 25.40 -16.15 -4.87
N ARG A 182 25.52 -15.42 -3.76
CA ARG A 182 25.17 -14.00 -3.65
C ARG A 182 25.76 -13.15 -4.77
N ASP A 183 27.05 -13.30 -5.09
CA ASP A 183 27.69 -12.50 -6.13
C ASP A 183 27.14 -12.79 -7.53
N GLN A 184 26.77 -14.05 -7.80
CA GLN A 184 26.13 -14.44 -9.06
C GLN A 184 24.71 -13.87 -9.17
N ALA A 185 23.91 -13.99 -8.10
CA ALA A 185 22.59 -13.38 -8.04
C ALA A 185 22.66 -11.84 -8.21
N ARG A 186 23.67 -11.20 -7.63
CA ARG A 186 23.89 -9.76 -7.78
C ARG A 186 24.29 -9.36 -9.20
N ALA A 187 25.13 -10.15 -9.85
CA ALA A 187 25.50 -9.92 -11.25
C ALA A 187 24.29 -10.06 -12.18
N GLU A 188 23.50 -11.12 -12.02
CA GLU A 188 22.30 -11.33 -12.84
C GLU A 188 21.22 -10.29 -12.57
N TYR A 189 21.04 -9.87 -11.32
CA TYR A 189 20.13 -8.78 -10.96
C TYR A 189 20.49 -7.48 -11.69
N ARG A 190 21.77 -7.11 -11.74
CA ARG A 190 22.25 -5.92 -12.49
C ARG A 190 22.00 -6.07 -13.99
N ARG A 191 22.28 -7.25 -14.56
CA ARG A 191 22.04 -7.54 -15.98
C ARG A 191 20.56 -7.42 -16.35
N ARG A 192 19.65 -7.91 -15.49
CA ARG A 192 18.20 -7.78 -15.67
C ARG A 192 17.75 -6.32 -15.62
N LEU A 193 18.27 -5.53 -14.68
CA LEU A 193 17.99 -4.09 -14.60
C LEU A 193 18.47 -3.36 -15.84
N GLU A 194 19.68 -3.63 -16.32
CA GLU A 194 20.23 -3.01 -17.53
C GLU A 194 19.38 -3.33 -18.77
N ALA A 195 19.00 -4.60 -18.96
CA ALA A 195 18.13 -4.99 -20.06
C ALA A 195 16.75 -4.34 -19.99
N ALA A 196 16.15 -4.28 -18.79
CA ALA A 196 14.89 -3.60 -18.57
C ALA A 196 15.00 -2.10 -18.88
N PHE A 197 16.05 -1.42 -18.39
CA PHE A 197 16.26 0.00 -18.65
C PHE A 197 16.56 0.32 -20.11
N ALA A 198 17.31 -0.52 -20.82
CA ALA A 198 17.53 -0.35 -22.26
C ALA A 198 16.21 -0.37 -23.04
N HIS A 199 15.28 -1.25 -22.64
CA HIS A 199 13.93 -1.25 -23.19
C HIS A 199 13.13 0.01 -22.80
N LEU A 200 13.20 0.45 -21.54
CA LEU A 200 12.50 1.66 -21.10
C LEU A 200 13.03 2.93 -21.78
N GLU A 201 14.33 3.01 -22.09
CA GLU A 201 14.89 4.09 -22.92
C GLU A 201 14.25 4.12 -24.31
N GLN A 202 14.03 2.96 -24.92
CA GLN A 202 13.30 2.88 -26.20
C GLN A 202 11.85 3.37 -26.05
N GLU A 203 11.16 2.99 -24.97
CA GLU A 203 9.78 3.44 -24.72
C GLU A 203 9.69 4.95 -24.42
N VAL A 204 10.76 5.56 -23.89
CA VAL A 204 10.89 7.03 -23.80
C VAL A 204 11.08 7.65 -25.19
N ALA A 205 11.98 7.10 -26.01
CA ALA A 205 12.23 7.57 -27.37
C ALA A 205 10.97 7.47 -28.25
N ASP A 206 10.17 6.43 -28.06
CA ASP A 206 8.87 6.22 -28.73
C ASP A 206 7.76 7.12 -28.17
N GLY A 207 8.05 7.92 -27.13
CA GLY A 207 7.12 8.88 -26.53
C GLY A 207 6.01 8.24 -25.69
N ARG A 208 6.09 6.94 -25.40
CA ARG A 208 5.08 6.18 -24.65
C ARG A 208 5.20 6.38 -23.15
N ILE A 209 6.42 6.62 -22.67
CA ILE A 209 6.69 7.04 -21.29
C ILE A 209 7.48 8.37 -21.23
N GLY A 210 7.37 9.08 -20.11
CA GLY A 210 8.13 10.30 -19.81
C GLY A 210 9.50 10.01 -19.24
N TRP A 211 9.48 9.27 -18.14
CA TRP A 211 10.64 8.90 -17.34
C TRP A 211 10.44 7.48 -16.80
N TYR A 212 11.50 6.90 -16.26
CA TYR A 212 11.37 5.62 -15.55
C TYR A 212 12.10 5.62 -14.20
N GLY A 213 11.87 4.56 -13.44
CA GLY A 213 12.35 4.44 -12.08
C GLY A 213 12.25 3.04 -11.50
N VAL A 214 12.53 2.94 -10.20
CA VAL A 214 12.42 1.69 -9.44
C VAL A 214 11.57 1.92 -8.20
N SER A 215 10.56 1.08 -8.01
CA SER A 215 9.81 0.95 -6.76
C SER A 215 10.29 -0.30 -6.03
N SER A 216 10.97 -0.16 -4.91
CA SER A 216 11.60 -1.29 -4.22
C SER A 216 11.55 -1.16 -2.70
N ASN A 217 11.21 -2.26 -2.05
CA ASN A 217 11.33 -2.43 -0.59
C ASN A 217 12.77 -2.71 -0.17
N GLY A 218 13.62 -3.13 -1.11
CA GLY A 218 15.04 -3.39 -0.92
C GLY A 218 15.91 -2.14 -0.80
N LEU A 219 15.44 -1.00 -1.31
CA LEU A 219 16.18 0.27 -1.30
C LEU A 219 16.61 0.72 0.11
N PRO A 220 15.74 0.79 1.12
CA PRO A 220 16.11 1.26 2.46
C PRO A 220 16.75 0.19 3.35
N LEU A 221 17.04 -1.02 2.84
CA LEU A 221 17.62 -2.10 3.64
C LEU A 221 19.13 -1.93 3.83
N ALA A 222 19.67 -2.62 4.83
CA ALA A 222 21.11 -2.71 5.02
C ALA A 222 21.77 -3.47 3.85
N PRO A 223 23.04 -3.14 3.48
CA PRO A 223 23.70 -3.74 2.32
C PRO A 223 23.84 -5.27 2.39
N ASP A 224 23.84 -5.87 3.57
CA ASP A 224 23.95 -7.31 3.79
C ASP A 224 22.62 -8.07 3.63
N ALA A 225 21.47 -7.37 3.60
CA ALA A 225 20.17 -7.99 3.41
C ALA A 225 20.06 -8.71 2.05
N ALA A 226 19.38 -9.87 2.04
CA ALA A 226 19.25 -10.71 0.84
C ALA A 226 18.61 -9.95 -0.34
N THR A 227 17.55 -9.19 -0.06
CA THR A 227 16.76 -8.43 -1.03
C THR A 227 17.19 -6.96 -1.15
N PHE A 228 18.33 -6.57 -0.56
CA PHE A 228 18.87 -5.20 -0.65
C PHE A 228 18.92 -4.74 -2.11
N THR A 229 18.53 -3.50 -2.40
CA THR A 229 18.66 -2.91 -3.75
C THR A 229 19.55 -1.69 -3.66
N SER A 230 20.73 -1.76 -4.29
CA SER A 230 21.71 -0.68 -4.28
C SER A 230 21.32 0.44 -5.25
N VAL A 231 21.22 1.67 -4.76
CA VAL A 231 20.99 2.84 -5.63
C VAL A 231 22.13 3.00 -6.65
N SER A 232 23.36 2.72 -6.23
CA SER A 232 24.55 2.76 -7.10
C SER A 232 24.45 1.76 -8.25
N ASP A 233 23.94 0.54 -7.98
CA ASP A 233 23.74 -0.48 -9.01
C ASP A 233 22.63 -0.08 -9.99
N VAL A 234 21.53 0.49 -9.47
CA VAL A 234 20.44 1.02 -10.29
C VAL A 234 20.93 2.14 -11.22
N LEU A 235 21.72 3.09 -10.72
CA LEU A 235 22.32 4.16 -11.51
C LEU A 235 23.32 3.62 -12.55
N ALA A 236 24.15 2.65 -12.18
CA ALA A 236 25.10 2.03 -13.10
C ALA A 236 24.38 1.32 -14.25
N ALA A 237 23.31 0.58 -13.96
CA ALA A 237 22.48 -0.06 -14.98
C ALA A 237 21.82 0.97 -15.91
N ALA A 238 21.33 2.10 -15.37
CA ALA A 238 20.74 3.17 -16.18
C ALA A 238 21.78 3.84 -17.10
N ARG A 239 22.99 4.11 -16.59
CA ARG A 239 24.10 4.66 -17.40
C ARG A 239 24.57 3.69 -18.47
N ALA A 240 24.60 2.38 -18.18
CA ALA A 240 24.92 1.36 -19.17
C ALA A 240 23.86 1.30 -20.29
N ALA A 241 22.58 1.44 -19.94
CA ALA A 241 21.46 1.40 -20.88
C ALA A 241 21.29 2.68 -21.73
N GLY A 242 21.41 3.87 -21.11
CA GLY A 242 21.04 5.15 -21.73
C GLY A 242 22.16 6.21 -21.74
N GLY A 243 23.37 5.88 -21.29
CA GLY A 243 24.48 6.83 -21.17
C GLY A 243 24.25 7.90 -20.10
N ASP A 244 24.99 9.01 -20.18
CA ASP A 244 24.89 10.13 -19.23
C ASP A 244 23.55 10.89 -19.31
N HIS A 245 22.79 10.67 -20.39
CA HIS A 245 21.47 11.28 -20.64
C HIS A 245 20.31 10.30 -20.44
N HIS A 246 20.51 9.22 -19.68
CA HIS A 246 19.46 8.27 -19.35
C HIS A 246 18.24 8.92 -18.66
N HIS A 247 17.07 8.29 -18.76
CA HIS A 247 15.79 8.76 -18.24
C HIS A 247 15.36 8.10 -16.92
N LEU A 248 16.28 7.41 -16.22
CA LEU A 248 16.08 7.08 -14.81
C LEU A 248 15.97 8.39 -13.99
N ALA A 249 14.83 8.59 -13.34
CA ALA A 249 14.57 9.82 -12.59
C ALA A 249 13.85 9.64 -11.26
N VAL A 250 13.21 8.49 -10.98
CA VAL A 250 12.37 8.33 -9.79
C VAL A 250 12.68 7.06 -9.02
N LEU A 251 12.81 7.18 -7.70
CA LEU A 251 12.82 6.06 -6.76
C LEU A 251 11.53 6.09 -5.94
N GLN A 252 10.88 4.94 -5.78
CA GLN A 252 9.81 4.76 -4.81
C GLN A 252 10.24 3.74 -3.75
N LEU A 253 10.09 4.12 -2.49
CA LEU A 253 10.57 3.30 -1.37
C LEU A 253 9.69 3.47 -0.13
N PRO A 254 9.69 2.48 0.78
CA PRO A 254 8.99 2.59 2.04
C PRO A 254 9.76 3.49 2.99
N MET A 255 9.07 4.47 3.57
CA MET A 255 9.60 5.29 4.64
C MET A 255 8.47 5.78 5.53
N ASN A 256 8.64 5.66 6.85
CA ASN A 256 7.72 6.14 7.86
C ASN A 256 8.47 6.32 9.19
N LEU A 257 7.76 6.63 10.28
CA LEU A 257 8.40 6.89 11.59
C LEU A 257 9.16 5.68 12.16
N LEU A 258 8.87 4.46 11.72
CA LEU A 258 9.50 3.22 12.22
C LEU A 258 10.43 2.58 11.18
N GLU A 259 10.27 2.92 9.90
CA GLU A 259 11.07 2.45 8.77
C GLU A 259 11.87 3.64 8.18
N LEU A 260 12.89 4.13 8.88
CA LEU A 260 13.72 5.27 8.45
C LEU A 260 15.00 4.86 7.70
N GLY A 261 15.09 3.61 7.23
CA GLY A 261 16.30 3.07 6.62
C GLY A 261 16.81 3.85 5.41
N ALA A 262 15.93 4.48 4.63
CA ALA A 262 16.32 5.36 3.52
C ALA A 262 17.18 6.56 3.97
N LEU A 263 16.99 7.01 5.22
CA LEU A 263 17.75 8.10 5.84
C LEU A 263 18.99 7.58 6.57
N THR A 264 18.86 6.45 7.29
CA THR A 264 19.86 6.00 8.28
C THR A 264 20.81 4.91 7.79
N GLN A 265 20.41 4.08 6.82
CA GLN A 265 21.25 2.99 6.33
C GLN A 265 22.24 3.52 5.29
N ALA A 266 23.53 3.41 5.58
CA ALA A 266 24.58 3.75 4.64
C ALA A 266 24.77 2.62 3.62
N GLN A 267 24.89 2.99 2.34
CA GLN A 267 25.12 2.07 1.24
C GLN A 267 26.48 2.35 0.61
N PRO A 268 27.23 1.31 0.22
CA PRO A 268 28.46 1.50 -0.52
C PRO A 268 28.16 2.10 -1.90
N GLY A 269 29.02 3.01 -2.34
CA GLY A 269 28.92 3.62 -3.66
C GLY A 269 30.23 4.28 -4.08
N PRO A 270 30.34 4.72 -5.35
CA PRO A 270 31.57 5.32 -5.89
C PRO A 270 32.05 6.55 -5.12
N ALA A 271 31.13 7.29 -4.50
CA ALA A 271 31.40 8.51 -3.73
C ALA A 271 31.46 8.29 -2.21
N GLY A 272 31.75 7.05 -1.79
CA GLY A 272 31.76 6.61 -0.39
C GLY A 272 30.39 6.13 0.11
N GLU A 273 30.33 5.79 1.38
CA GLU A 273 29.11 5.31 2.03
C GLU A 273 28.10 6.44 2.22
N ARG A 274 26.89 6.29 1.68
CA ARG A 274 25.81 7.29 1.73
C ARG A 274 24.45 6.62 1.87
N SER A 275 23.50 7.31 2.50
CA SER A 275 22.12 6.83 2.54
C SER A 275 21.41 6.98 1.20
N VAL A 276 20.30 6.26 1.00
CA VAL A 276 19.48 6.34 -0.22
C VAL A 276 19.12 7.78 -0.55
N LEU A 277 18.66 8.53 0.46
CA LEU A 277 18.25 9.92 0.28
C LEU A 277 19.43 10.84 -0.08
N ALA A 278 20.61 10.59 0.47
CA ALA A 278 21.81 11.35 0.12
C ALA A 278 22.28 11.08 -1.32
N VAL A 279 22.22 9.82 -1.78
CA VAL A 279 22.52 9.47 -3.17
C VAL A 279 21.48 10.06 -4.12
N ALA A 280 20.19 9.92 -3.80
CA ALA A 280 19.11 10.48 -4.60
C ALA A 280 19.22 12.00 -4.77
N ALA A 281 19.53 12.73 -3.69
CA ALA A 281 19.73 14.18 -3.76
C ALA A 281 20.96 14.56 -4.61
N ALA A 282 22.07 13.82 -4.48
CA ALA A 282 23.29 14.09 -5.26
C ALA A 282 23.12 13.81 -6.76
N GLU A 283 22.26 12.86 -7.11
CA GLU A 283 21.96 12.45 -8.49
C GLU A 283 20.66 13.07 -9.01
N ASP A 284 20.09 14.05 -8.31
CA ASP A 284 18.82 14.71 -8.68
C ASP A 284 17.70 13.71 -9.03
N LEU A 285 17.52 12.68 -8.21
CA LEU A 285 16.44 11.70 -8.34
C LEU A 285 15.24 12.14 -7.50
N GLY A 286 14.04 12.03 -8.08
CA GLY A 286 12.80 12.20 -7.36
C GLY A 286 12.56 11.01 -6.42
N VAL A 287 12.14 11.29 -5.18
CA VAL A 287 11.85 10.23 -4.19
C VAL A 287 10.38 10.26 -3.79
N LEU A 288 9.69 9.17 -4.08
CA LEU A 288 8.31 8.92 -3.67
C LEU A 288 8.29 7.98 -2.47
N VAL A 289 7.72 8.43 -1.36
CA VAL A 289 7.59 7.59 -0.16
C VAL A 289 6.26 6.85 -0.18
N ASN A 290 6.29 5.52 -0.14
CA ASN A 290 5.10 4.69 0.08
C ASN A 290 5.06 4.16 1.53
N ARG A 291 3.92 3.57 1.90
CA ARG A 291 3.64 3.09 3.28
C ARG A 291 3.87 4.13 4.40
N PRO A 292 3.53 5.42 4.23
CA PRO A 292 3.83 6.43 5.25
C PRO A 292 3.08 6.21 6.56
N LEU A 293 1.88 5.60 6.51
CA LEU A 293 1.04 5.39 7.69
C LEU A 293 0.80 3.92 8.06
N ASN A 294 1.36 2.97 7.33
CA ASN A 294 1.25 1.53 7.61
C ASN A 294 2.64 0.97 7.76
N ALA A 295 3.22 1.18 8.93
CA ALA A 295 4.60 0.86 9.22
C ALA A 295 4.76 -0.60 9.60
N TRP A 296 5.83 -1.25 9.16
CA TRP A 296 6.28 -2.49 9.77
C TRP A 296 7.09 -2.16 11.03
N GLY A 297 6.67 -2.69 12.17
CA GLY A 297 7.28 -2.36 13.46
C GLY A 297 7.15 -3.47 14.48
N ARG A 298 7.72 -3.23 15.66
CA ARG A 298 7.61 -4.12 16.82
C ARG A 298 6.75 -3.47 17.89
N VAL A 299 5.75 -4.18 18.37
CA VAL A 299 4.99 -3.77 19.57
C VAL A 299 5.04 -4.92 20.55
N GLU A 300 5.48 -4.66 21.77
CA GLU A 300 5.61 -5.68 22.82
C GLU A 300 6.46 -6.89 22.38
N GLY A 301 7.53 -6.61 21.62
CA GLY A 301 8.45 -7.62 21.10
C GLY A 301 7.98 -8.33 19.83
N GLN A 302 6.73 -8.17 19.42
CA GLN A 302 6.16 -8.84 18.24
C GLN A 302 6.17 -7.94 17.01
N GLY A 303 6.67 -8.48 15.89
CA GLY A 303 6.63 -7.82 14.58
C GLY A 303 5.21 -7.78 14.03
N ARG A 304 4.68 -6.58 13.76
CA ARG A 304 3.35 -6.39 13.17
C ARG A 304 3.24 -5.07 12.42
N ILE A 305 2.18 -4.92 11.64
CA ILE A 305 1.82 -3.64 11.03
C ILE A 305 1.33 -2.69 12.11
N VAL A 306 1.92 -1.51 12.17
CA VAL A 306 1.58 -0.39 13.05
C VAL A 306 0.97 0.73 12.20
N ARG A 307 -0.29 1.05 12.49
CA ARG A 307 -1.00 2.16 11.83
C ARG A 307 -0.61 3.49 12.50
N LEU A 308 0.01 4.39 11.75
CA LEU A 308 0.40 5.74 12.20
C LEU A 308 -0.70 6.77 11.91
N ALA A 309 -1.90 6.48 12.40
CA ALA A 309 -3.05 7.36 12.33
C ALA A 309 -3.86 7.17 13.61
N ASP A 310 -4.65 8.17 13.98
CA ASP A 310 -5.61 8.01 15.07
C ASP A 310 -6.69 7.00 14.68
N GLY A 311 -7.16 6.25 15.67
CA GLY A 311 -8.31 5.37 15.49
C GLY A 311 -9.59 6.15 15.34
N ALA A 312 -10.63 5.50 14.83
CA ALA A 312 -11.98 6.02 14.99
C ALA A 312 -12.26 6.17 16.50
N GLN A 313 -12.82 7.32 16.90
CA GLN A 313 -13.28 7.51 18.27
C GLN A 313 -14.24 6.35 18.60
N PRO A 314 -14.03 5.62 19.72
CA PRO A 314 -15.00 4.64 20.15
C PRO A 314 -16.35 5.35 20.31
N HIS A 315 -17.44 4.70 19.90
CA HIS A 315 -18.76 5.18 20.28
C HIS A 315 -18.85 5.21 21.81
N ASP A 316 -19.32 6.33 22.38
CA ASP A 316 -19.48 6.54 23.83
C ASP A 316 -20.49 5.57 24.49
N GLU A 317 -21.15 4.71 23.71
CA GLU A 317 -22.01 3.68 24.25
C GLU A 317 -21.19 2.58 24.93
N PRO A 318 -21.49 2.22 26.20
CA PRO A 318 -20.87 1.09 26.87
C PRO A 318 -21.25 -0.20 26.14
N GLY A 319 -20.39 -0.61 25.20
CA GLY A 319 -20.49 -1.91 24.55
C GLY A 319 -20.25 -3.03 25.55
N THR A 320 -20.68 -4.24 25.21
CA THR A 320 -20.38 -5.38 26.08
C THR A 320 -18.87 -5.62 26.16
N ALA A 321 -18.36 -5.94 27.35
CA ALA A 321 -16.98 -6.42 27.49
C ALA A 321 -16.73 -7.63 26.56
N LEU A 322 -15.53 -7.67 25.97
CA LEU A 322 -15.14 -8.72 25.03
C LEU A 322 -15.27 -10.12 25.67
N ASP A 323 -14.86 -10.25 26.93
CA ASP A 323 -14.96 -11.52 27.67
C ASP A 323 -16.41 -11.98 27.86
N ASP A 324 -17.32 -11.04 28.15
CA ASP A 324 -18.75 -11.35 28.27
C ASP A 324 -19.36 -11.75 26.93
N ALA A 325 -18.97 -11.09 25.84
CA ALA A 325 -19.44 -11.42 24.51
C ALA A 325 -18.92 -12.80 24.05
N LEU A 326 -17.65 -13.11 24.34
CA LEU A 326 -17.06 -14.43 24.12
C LEU A 326 -17.78 -15.50 24.94
N ALA A 327 -18.05 -15.24 26.23
CA ALA A 327 -18.76 -16.17 27.11
C ALA A 327 -20.18 -16.47 26.61
N ARG A 328 -20.90 -15.47 26.10
CA ARG A 328 -22.23 -15.66 25.51
C ARG A 328 -22.19 -16.53 24.26
N ALA A 329 -21.28 -16.26 23.33
CA ALA A 329 -21.12 -17.08 22.13
C ALA A 329 -20.79 -18.54 22.50
N ARG A 330 -19.80 -18.75 23.38
CA ARG A 330 -19.37 -20.07 23.84
C ARG A 330 -20.48 -20.84 24.57
N LYS A 331 -21.34 -20.15 25.31
CA LYS A 331 -22.51 -20.78 25.96
C LYS A 331 -23.46 -21.38 24.92
N LEU A 332 -23.75 -20.66 23.85
CA LEU A 332 -24.60 -21.14 22.75
C LEU A 332 -23.93 -22.27 21.96
N GLU A 333 -22.61 -22.20 21.78
CA GLU A 333 -21.82 -23.27 21.16
C GLU A 333 -21.82 -24.54 22.00
N ALA A 334 -21.76 -24.42 23.33
CA ALA A 334 -21.91 -25.57 24.23
C ALA A 334 -23.32 -26.17 24.18
N GLN A 335 -24.36 -25.34 24.06
CA GLN A 335 -25.74 -25.80 23.84
C GLN A 335 -25.89 -26.55 22.50
N TRP A 336 -25.26 -26.06 21.43
CA TRP A 336 -25.20 -26.76 20.15
C TRP A 336 -24.48 -28.11 20.30
N ALA A 337 -23.31 -28.09 20.91
CA ALA A 337 -22.44 -29.26 21.08
C ALA A 337 -23.07 -30.37 21.92
N THR A 338 -23.94 -30.02 22.87
CA THR A 338 -24.60 -30.99 23.76
C THR A 338 -26.03 -31.31 23.35
N GLY A 339 -26.64 -30.48 22.51
CA GLY A 339 -28.02 -30.59 22.04
C GLY A 339 -28.11 -31.07 20.61
N LEU A 340 -28.67 -30.23 19.72
CA LEU A 340 -28.97 -30.58 18.35
C LEU A 340 -27.73 -31.01 17.55
N GLY A 341 -26.58 -30.34 17.72
CA GLY A 341 -25.34 -30.68 17.01
C GLY A 341 -24.90 -32.12 17.22
N LYS A 342 -24.98 -32.63 18.46
CA LYS A 342 -24.64 -34.03 18.79
C LYS A 342 -25.59 -35.06 18.17
N ARG A 343 -26.83 -34.66 17.87
CA ARG A 343 -27.84 -35.53 17.25
C ARG A 343 -27.71 -35.58 15.73
N LEU A 344 -26.95 -34.67 15.15
CA LEU A 344 -26.74 -34.58 13.71
C LEU A 344 -25.42 -35.25 13.33
N GLN A 345 -25.48 -36.15 12.36
CA GLN A 345 -24.30 -36.70 11.70
C GLN A 345 -24.12 -36.00 10.37
N THR A 346 -22.89 -35.56 10.06
CA THR A 346 -22.57 -35.02 8.73
C THR A 346 -22.39 -36.15 7.71
N GLU A 347 -22.57 -35.88 6.42
CA GLU A 347 -22.38 -36.88 5.34
C GLU A 347 -20.96 -37.49 5.32
N ALA A 348 -19.96 -36.80 5.89
CA ALA A 348 -18.57 -37.25 5.99
C ALA A 348 -18.30 -38.15 7.22
N GLY A 349 -19.29 -38.37 8.09
CA GLY A 349 -19.12 -39.13 9.34
C GLY A 349 -18.53 -38.33 10.51
N ASP A 350 -18.25 -37.03 10.31
CA ASP A 350 -17.81 -36.11 11.36
C ASP A 350 -19.00 -35.60 12.19
N ASP A 351 -18.73 -35.29 13.46
CA ASP A 351 -19.73 -34.78 14.40
C ASP A 351 -20.07 -33.31 14.07
N ALA A 352 -21.36 -33.00 13.87
CA ALA A 352 -21.83 -31.64 13.53
C ALA A 352 -21.58 -30.62 14.67
N VAL A 353 -21.16 -31.09 15.84
CA VAL A 353 -20.70 -30.32 16.99
C VAL A 353 -19.62 -29.28 16.66
N ASP A 354 -18.85 -29.48 15.58
CA ASP A 354 -17.70 -28.62 15.25
C ASP A 354 -18.05 -27.49 14.28
N LEU A 355 -19.27 -27.48 13.73
CA LEU A 355 -19.71 -26.52 12.71
C LEU A 355 -19.76 -25.07 13.21
N PHE A 356 -20.05 -24.87 14.51
CA PHE A 356 -20.23 -23.56 15.13
C PHE A 356 -19.39 -23.44 16.41
N ARG A 357 -18.14 -22.95 16.26
CA ARG A 357 -17.17 -22.79 17.37
C ARG A 357 -16.43 -21.45 17.33
N TRP A 358 -17.02 -20.42 16.71
CA TRP A 358 -16.34 -19.13 16.50
C TRP A 358 -15.98 -18.40 17.79
N GLY A 359 -16.76 -18.50 18.86
CA GLY A 359 -16.41 -17.99 20.18
C GLY A 359 -15.18 -18.68 20.78
N GLN A 360 -14.96 -19.96 20.51
CA GLN A 360 -13.74 -20.67 20.91
C GLN A 360 -12.55 -20.29 20.03
N GLU A 361 -12.72 -20.32 18.71
CA GLU A 361 -11.68 -19.99 17.73
C GLU A 361 -11.21 -18.55 17.88
N LEU A 362 -12.13 -17.60 18.05
CA LEU A 362 -11.79 -16.19 18.21
C LEU A 362 -11.02 -15.94 19.50
N SER A 363 -11.34 -16.57 20.63
CA SER A 363 -10.52 -16.37 21.83
C SER A 363 -9.08 -16.84 21.67
N ARG A 364 -8.83 -17.86 20.82
CA ARG A 364 -7.47 -18.33 20.52
C ARG A 364 -6.78 -17.46 19.48
N ALA A 365 -7.55 -16.94 18.53
CA ALA A 365 -7.03 -16.16 17.41
C ALA A 365 -6.81 -14.69 17.75
N LEU A 366 -7.61 -14.09 18.64
CA LEU A 366 -7.57 -12.66 18.97
C LEU A 366 -6.17 -12.15 19.36
N PRO A 367 -5.38 -12.85 20.20
CA PRO A 367 -4.00 -12.44 20.48
C PRO A 367 -3.09 -12.35 19.24
N ARG A 368 -3.46 -13.01 18.13
CA ARG A 368 -2.74 -12.99 16.85
C ARG A 368 -3.33 -11.98 15.86
N ILE A 369 -4.56 -11.54 16.07
CA ILE A 369 -5.23 -10.52 15.24
C ILE A 369 -4.80 -9.15 15.78
N GLY A 370 -3.74 -8.61 15.22
CA GLY A 370 -3.14 -7.35 15.70
C GLY A 370 -3.75 -6.08 15.12
N THR A 371 -4.72 -6.17 14.21
CA THR A 371 -5.30 -5.00 13.50
C THR A 371 -6.77 -5.19 13.11
N LEU A 372 -7.52 -4.08 13.02
CA LEU A 372 -8.89 -4.06 12.48
C LEU A 372 -8.96 -4.56 11.03
N ASP A 373 -7.95 -4.29 10.20
CA ASP A 373 -7.87 -4.79 8.82
C ASP A 373 -7.76 -6.33 8.76
N GLN A 374 -6.98 -6.94 9.66
CA GLN A 374 -6.91 -8.41 9.77
C GLN A 374 -8.24 -8.99 10.25
N TRP A 375 -8.86 -8.33 11.23
CA TRP A 375 -10.18 -8.70 11.72
C TRP A 375 -11.25 -8.66 10.62
N GLN A 376 -11.32 -7.56 9.86
CA GLN A 376 -12.30 -7.40 8.79
C GLN A 376 -12.13 -8.48 7.71
N ARG A 377 -10.90 -8.82 7.34
CA ARG A 377 -10.65 -9.93 6.40
C ARG A 377 -11.11 -11.27 6.96
N LEU A 378 -10.71 -11.61 8.18
CA LEU A 378 -11.17 -12.84 8.83
C LEU A 378 -12.71 -12.91 8.86
N ARG A 379 -13.36 -11.81 9.22
CA ARG A 379 -14.83 -11.71 9.28
C ARG A 379 -15.49 -11.92 7.91
N HIS A 380 -15.01 -11.25 6.86
CA HIS A 380 -15.69 -11.25 5.56
C HIS A 380 -15.26 -12.39 4.63
N GLU A 381 -14.02 -12.86 4.72
CA GLU A 381 -13.45 -13.87 3.82
C GLU A 381 -13.57 -15.28 4.40
N VAL A 382 -13.63 -15.43 5.73
CA VAL A 382 -13.63 -16.73 6.40
C VAL A 382 -14.93 -16.96 7.17
N ILE A 383 -15.22 -16.12 8.16
CA ILE A 383 -16.32 -16.35 9.11
C ILE A 383 -17.68 -16.24 8.41
N ALA A 384 -17.95 -15.12 7.72
CA ALA A 384 -19.24 -14.89 7.09
C ALA A 384 -19.57 -15.91 5.98
N PRO A 385 -18.64 -16.25 5.05
CA PRO A 385 -18.90 -17.29 4.05
C PRO A 385 -19.13 -18.67 4.66
N HIS A 386 -18.37 -19.04 5.69
CA HIS A 386 -18.59 -20.30 6.42
C HIS A 386 -19.96 -20.33 7.07
N LEU A 387 -20.31 -19.31 7.86
CA LEU A 387 -21.61 -19.21 8.53
C LEU A 387 -22.77 -19.22 7.53
N GLY A 388 -22.65 -18.50 6.42
CA GLY A 388 -23.66 -18.44 5.36
C GLY A 388 -23.89 -19.81 4.71
N ARG A 389 -22.82 -20.51 4.30
CA ARG A 389 -22.94 -21.84 3.68
C ARG A 389 -23.51 -22.88 4.65
N THR A 390 -22.97 -22.94 5.86
CA THR A 390 -23.34 -23.96 6.86
C THR A 390 -24.78 -23.80 7.34
N SER A 391 -25.22 -22.55 7.62
CA SER A 391 -26.60 -22.31 8.03
C SER A 391 -27.60 -22.58 6.90
N ALA A 392 -27.27 -22.23 5.65
CA ALA A 392 -28.13 -22.51 4.51
C ALA A 392 -28.31 -24.01 4.28
N ALA A 393 -27.24 -24.81 4.38
CA ALA A 393 -27.31 -26.27 4.25
C ALA A 393 -28.22 -26.90 5.32
N LEU A 394 -28.00 -26.56 6.60
CA LEU A 394 -28.83 -27.08 7.69
C LEU A 394 -30.30 -26.67 7.59
N LEU A 395 -30.59 -25.45 7.13
CA LEU A 395 -31.97 -25.01 6.87
C LEU A 395 -32.62 -25.70 5.67
N GLN A 396 -31.85 -26.28 4.75
CA GLN A 396 -32.41 -27.06 3.64
C GLN A 396 -32.69 -28.50 4.07
N GLU A 397 -31.78 -29.10 4.85
CA GLU A 397 -31.85 -30.51 5.25
C GLU A 397 -32.79 -30.77 6.43
N LEU A 398 -32.81 -29.88 7.44
CA LEU A 398 -33.60 -30.09 8.65
C LEU A 398 -35.10 -29.89 8.41
N GLN A 399 -35.90 -30.78 8.97
CA GLN A 399 -37.36 -30.75 8.95
C GLN A 399 -37.97 -30.90 10.34
N GLY A 400 -39.26 -30.56 10.48
CA GLY A 400 -40.03 -30.73 11.72
C GLY A 400 -39.43 -29.99 12.92
N GLU A 401 -39.43 -30.65 14.08
CA GLU A 401 -38.96 -30.08 15.35
C GLU A 401 -37.48 -29.67 15.32
N ALA A 402 -36.61 -30.47 14.67
CA ALA A 402 -35.18 -30.18 14.57
C ALA A 402 -34.92 -28.87 13.81
N ARG A 403 -35.72 -28.56 12.77
CA ARG A 403 -35.64 -27.29 12.04
C ARG A 403 -36.02 -26.10 12.92
N THR A 404 -37.07 -26.25 13.72
CA THR A 404 -37.54 -25.20 14.63
C THR A 404 -36.52 -24.93 15.72
N GLU A 405 -35.98 -25.99 16.34
CA GLU A 405 -34.92 -25.90 17.34
C GLU A 405 -33.67 -25.23 16.78
N PHE A 406 -33.22 -25.64 15.58
CA PHE A 406 -32.09 -24.99 14.90
C PHE A 406 -32.35 -23.51 14.64
N SER A 407 -33.53 -23.16 14.14
CA SER A 407 -33.85 -21.77 13.77
C SER A 407 -33.82 -20.84 14.99
N GLN A 408 -34.37 -21.28 16.13
CA GLN A 408 -34.35 -20.52 17.38
C GLN A 408 -32.93 -20.38 17.93
N TRP A 409 -32.16 -21.47 17.93
CA TRP A 409 -30.77 -21.44 18.35
C TRP A 409 -29.91 -20.55 17.43
N TRP A 410 -30.12 -20.63 16.11
CA TRP A 410 -29.40 -19.85 15.10
C TRP A 410 -29.65 -18.35 15.23
N GLU A 411 -30.88 -17.94 15.51
CA GLU A 411 -31.21 -16.54 15.79
C GLU A 411 -30.49 -16.02 17.04
N ALA A 412 -30.51 -16.80 18.12
CA ALA A 412 -29.79 -16.47 19.34
C ALA A 412 -28.27 -16.41 19.13
N TYR A 413 -27.72 -17.37 18.38
CA TYR A 413 -26.29 -17.44 18.07
C TYR A 413 -25.85 -16.32 17.14
N GLY A 414 -26.63 -15.99 16.11
CA GLY A 414 -26.40 -14.85 15.23
C GLY A 414 -26.37 -13.52 16.00
N THR A 415 -27.29 -13.34 16.95
CA THR A 415 -27.31 -12.17 17.84
C THR A 415 -26.07 -12.11 18.73
N ALA A 416 -25.68 -13.24 19.32
CA ALA A 416 -24.47 -13.32 20.15
C ALA A 416 -23.19 -13.06 19.34
N LEU A 417 -23.10 -13.59 18.12
CA LEU A 417 -21.98 -13.35 17.21
C LEU A 417 -21.90 -11.89 16.77
N HIS A 418 -23.04 -11.24 16.46
CA HIS A 418 -23.05 -9.82 16.15
C HIS A 418 -22.49 -8.99 17.31
N GLY A 419 -22.96 -9.26 18.54
CA GLY A 419 -22.43 -8.62 19.75
C GLY A 419 -20.94 -8.90 19.97
N LEU A 420 -20.49 -10.13 19.72
CA LEU A 420 -19.07 -10.50 19.77
C LEU A 420 -18.24 -9.73 18.74
N PHE A 421 -18.70 -9.64 17.49
CA PHE A 421 -17.98 -8.92 16.44
C PHE A 421 -17.85 -7.43 16.77
N SER A 422 -18.92 -6.81 17.28
CA SER A 422 -18.87 -5.44 17.77
C SER A 422 -17.88 -5.28 18.93
N ALA A 423 -17.85 -6.21 19.89
CA ALA A 423 -16.93 -6.15 21.02
C ALA A 423 -15.46 -6.33 20.59
N VAL A 424 -15.19 -7.18 19.60
CA VAL A 424 -13.85 -7.33 18.99
C VAL A 424 -13.41 -6.03 18.31
N GLU A 425 -14.29 -5.42 17.51
CA GLU A 425 -13.99 -4.15 16.83
C GLU A 425 -13.69 -3.02 17.82
N GLN A 426 -14.47 -2.91 18.89
CA GLN A 426 -14.23 -1.95 19.97
C GLN A 426 -12.94 -2.24 20.74
N HIS A 427 -12.60 -3.50 20.98
CA HIS A 427 -11.34 -3.88 21.65
C HIS A 427 -10.13 -3.48 20.80
N LEU A 428 -10.09 -3.92 19.53
CA LEU A 428 -9.00 -3.59 18.60
C LEU A 428 -8.91 -2.09 18.33
N GLY A 429 -10.05 -1.38 18.27
CA GLY A 429 -10.10 0.07 18.14
C GLY A 429 -9.48 0.79 19.33
N ARG A 430 -9.78 0.35 20.56
CA ARG A 430 -9.17 0.90 21.79
C ARG A 430 -7.67 0.64 21.86
N GLU A 431 -7.22 -0.57 21.53
CA GLU A 431 -5.79 -0.89 21.48
C GLU A 431 -5.05 -0.03 20.45
N HIS A 432 -5.66 0.17 19.27
CA HIS A 432 -5.11 1.02 18.24
C HIS A 432 -5.01 2.48 18.71
N GLN A 433 -6.07 3.03 19.31
CA GLN A 433 -6.09 4.40 19.83
C GLN A 433 -5.05 4.60 20.94
N ALA A 434 -4.92 3.65 21.86
CA ALA A 434 -3.91 3.69 22.91
C ALA A 434 -2.49 3.65 22.33
N LEU A 435 -2.24 2.78 21.34
CA LEU A 435 -0.96 2.76 20.64
C LEU A 435 -0.69 4.08 19.91
N ALA A 436 -1.66 4.62 19.18
CA ALA A 436 -1.52 5.90 18.47
C ALA A 436 -1.18 7.05 19.43
N ALA A 437 -1.85 7.12 20.58
CA ALA A 437 -1.55 8.11 21.61
C ALA A 437 -0.11 8.00 22.12
N ARG A 438 0.37 6.80 22.46
CA ARG A 438 1.77 6.58 22.88
C ARG A 438 2.78 7.00 21.81
N LEU A 439 2.49 6.70 20.54
CA LEU A 439 3.37 7.10 19.43
C LEU A 439 3.37 8.61 19.22
N ALA A 440 2.22 9.27 19.37
CA ALA A 440 2.10 10.72 19.32
C ALA A 440 2.86 11.40 20.46
N GLU A 441 2.68 10.95 21.71
CA GLU A 441 3.41 11.45 22.89
C GLU A 441 4.92 11.32 22.72
N ARG A 442 5.38 10.24 22.08
CA ARG A 442 6.80 10.02 21.79
C ARG A 442 7.33 10.90 20.67
N LEU A 443 6.49 11.29 19.72
CA LEU A 443 6.85 12.13 18.59
C LEU A 443 6.86 13.62 18.94
N ASP A 444 5.92 14.07 19.77
CA ASP A 444 5.66 15.50 20.06
C ASP A 444 6.89 16.31 20.52
N PRO A 445 7.80 15.79 21.36
CA PRO A 445 9.02 16.51 21.72
C PRO A 445 9.92 16.88 20.54
N HIS A 446 9.81 16.13 19.43
CA HIS A 446 10.63 16.29 18.23
C HIS A 446 9.93 17.09 17.12
N LEU A 447 8.70 17.58 17.39
CA LEU A 447 7.93 18.38 16.45
C LEU A 447 7.91 19.86 16.83
N PRO A 448 7.78 20.76 15.83
CA PRO A 448 7.41 22.16 16.03
C PRO A 448 6.09 22.27 16.81
N ALA A 449 5.99 23.29 17.68
CA ALA A 449 4.83 23.46 18.56
C ALA A 449 3.46 23.45 17.82
N PRO A 450 3.29 24.06 16.64
CA PRO A 450 2.01 24.02 15.90
C PRO A 450 1.60 22.62 15.43
N TRP A 451 2.52 21.66 15.35
CA TRP A 451 2.25 20.32 14.85
C TRP A 451 1.88 19.34 15.97
N ARG A 452 2.20 19.66 17.22
CA ARG A 452 2.00 18.76 18.38
C ARG A 452 0.53 18.48 18.69
N SER A 453 -0.39 19.35 18.30
CA SER A 453 -1.84 19.13 18.47
C SER A 453 -2.50 18.42 17.29
N LEU A 454 -1.76 18.14 16.21
CA LEU A 454 -2.33 17.52 15.01
C LEU A 454 -2.61 16.02 15.22
N PRO A 455 -3.53 15.44 14.43
CA PRO A 455 -3.67 14.00 14.30
C PRO A 455 -2.34 13.30 13.98
N LEU A 456 -2.14 12.09 14.48
CA LEU A 456 -0.91 11.30 14.27
C LEU A 456 -0.61 11.11 12.78
N SER A 457 -1.64 10.97 11.94
CA SER A 457 -1.50 10.87 10.48
C SER A 457 -0.77 12.08 9.89
N ARG A 458 -1.17 13.30 10.28
CA ARG A 458 -0.57 14.55 9.81
C ARG A 458 0.82 14.73 10.38
N LYS A 459 1.02 14.43 11.67
CA LYS A 459 2.34 14.45 12.31
C LYS A 459 3.32 13.56 11.56
N ALA A 460 2.94 12.32 11.24
CA ALA A 460 3.78 11.38 10.52
C ALA A 460 4.14 11.90 9.11
N VAL A 461 3.15 12.37 8.34
CA VAL A 461 3.39 12.91 6.99
C VAL A 461 4.27 14.17 7.02
N LEU A 462 4.00 15.12 7.91
CA LEU A 462 4.80 16.35 8.05
C LEU A 462 6.24 16.07 8.46
N SER A 463 6.46 15.11 9.37
CA SER A 463 7.80 14.64 9.73
C SER A 463 8.55 14.12 8.50
N LEU A 464 7.94 13.25 7.70
CA LEU A 464 8.55 12.72 6.48
C LEU A 464 8.88 13.81 5.47
N LEU A 465 8.01 14.82 5.34
CA LEU A 465 8.25 15.96 4.48
C LEU A 465 9.46 16.81 4.93
N CYS A 466 9.98 16.66 6.15
CA CYS A 466 11.25 17.29 6.53
C CYS A 466 12.48 16.63 5.86
N ALA A 467 12.34 15.41 5.33
CA ALA A 467 13.39 14.73 4.58
C ALA A 467 13.51 15.30 3.14
N PRO A 468 14.66 15.12 2.47
CA PRO A 468 14.85 15.49 1.06
C PRO A 468 14.13 14.50 0.11
N ILE A 469 12.82 14.39 0.25
CA ILE A 469 11.91 13.58 -0.59
C ILE A 469 11.06 14.47 -1.50
N SER A 470 10.50 13.94 -2.58
CA SER A 470 9.65 14.73 -3.48
C SER A 470 8.19 14.72 -3.05
N CYS A 471 7.65 13.56 -2.67
CA CYS A 471 6.23 13.38 -2.38
C CYS A 471 5.97 12.18 -1.46
N VAL A 472 4.99 12.30 -0.56
CA VAL A 472 4.49 11.23 0.30
C VAL A 472 3.20 10.65 -0.29
N LEU A 473 3.19 9.36 -0.65
CA LEU A 473 2.05 8.68 -1.26
C LEU A 473 1.09 8.17 -0.19
N VAL A 474 -0.13 8.71 -0.19
CA VAL A 474 -1.14 8.38 0.81
C VAL A 474 -2.34 7.71 0.15
N GLY A 475 -2.76 6.55 0.68
CA GLY A 475 -3.94 5.83 0.23
C GLY A 475 -5.25 6.50 0.66
N MET A 476 -5.53 7.69 0.15
CA MET A 476 -6.68 8.54 0.50
C MET A 476 -8.00 8.02 -0.11
N ARG A 477 -8.39 6.79 0.23
CA ARG A 477 -9.53 6.09 -0.39
C ARG A 477 -10.92 6.62 0.00
N GLN A 478 -10.97 7.65 0.84
CA GLN A 478 -12.20 8.18 1.43
C GLN A 478 -12.15 9.71 1.41
N PRO A 479 -13.24 10.43 1.08
CA PRO A 479 -13.25 11.89 1.04
C PRO A 479 -12.81 12.56 2.34
N GLY A 480 -13.19 12.01 3.50
CA GLY A 480 -12.74 12.53 4.81
C GLY A 480 -11.22 12.45 4.98
N TYR A 481 -10.59 11.39 4.46
CA TYR A 481 -9.14 11.24 4.50
C TYR A 481 -8.43 12.15 3.49
N VAL A 482 -9.06 12.42 2.34
CA VAL A 482 -8.60 13.45 1.40
C VAL A 482 -8.60 14.81 2.08
N ALA A 483 -9.72 15.19 2.71
CA ALA A 483 -9.82 16.45 3.45
C ALA A 483 -8.74 16.58 4.55
N ASP A 484 -8.49 15.50 5.28
CA ASP A 484 -7.43 15.43 6.30
C ASP A 484 -6.04 15.77 5.70
N MET A 485 -5.68 15.18 4.56
CA MET A 485 -4.40 15.43 3.91
C MET A 485 -4.33 16.79 3.19
N LEU A 486 -5.46 17.30 2.66
CA LEU A 486 -5.52 18.63 2.06
C LEU A 486 -5.27 19.75 3.08
N SER A 487 -5.62 19.53 4.35
CA SER A 487 -5.35 20.50 5.42
C SER A 487 -3.86 20.77 5.65
N LEU A 488 -2.96 19.89 5.19
CA LEU A 488 -1.51 20.09 5.32
C LEU A 488 -0.99 21.37 4.66
N ARG A 489 -1.73 21.95 3.70
CA ARG A 489 -1.40 23.24 3.08
C ARG A 489 -1.40 24.41 4.08
N GLU A 490 -2.10 24.25 5.21
CA GLU A 490 -2.13 25.22 6.32
C GLU A 490 -0.87 25.13 7.19
N HIS A 491 -0.05 24.09 6.98
CA HIS A 491 1.19 23.81 7.71
C HIS A 491 2.39 23.69 6.76
N PRO A 492 2.76 24.77 6.04
CA PRO A 492 3.82 24.71 5.03
C PRO A 492 5.17 24.34 5.65
N VAL A 493 5.66 23.15 5.30
CA VAL A 493 6.96 22.60 5.74
C VAL A 493 8.12 23.55 5.40
N ARG A 494 8.03 24.31 4.29
CA ARG A 494 9.04 25.31 3.89
C ARG A 494 9.02 26.61 4.70
N LEU A 495 7.94 26.96 5.41
CA LEU A 495 7.89 28.21 6.19
C LEU A 495 8.42 28.06 7.63
N LEU A 496 8.63 26.83 8.11
CA LEU A 496 9.21 26.59 9.44
C LEU A 496 10.75 26.69 9.45
N SER A 497 11.38 26.87 8.29
CA SER A 497 12.84 26.89 8.13
C SER A 497 13.53 28.16 8.64
N ALA A 498 12.81 29.16 9.15
CA ALA A 498 13.43 30.41 9.62
C ALA A 498 13.25 30.72 11.12
N ALA A 499 12.21 30.19 11.79
CA ALA A 499 11.94 30.56 13.19
C ALA A 499 11.41 29.42 14.10
N ALA A 500 10.93 28.31 13.54
CA ALA A 500 10.23 27.27 14.32
C ALA A 500 10.94 25.91 14.36
N GLY A 501 11.98 25.72 13.55
CA GLY A 501 12.71 24.45 13.40
C GLY A 501 11.96 23.45 12.53
N ALA A 502 12.69 22.63 11.76
CA ALA A 502 12.13 21.43 11.12
C ALA A 502 12.13 20.27 12.13
N ALA A 503 11.36 19.20 11.86
CA ALA A 503 11.45 17.99 12.68
C ALA A 503 12.86 17.38 12.60
N ASP A 504 13.45 17.07 13.76
CA ASP A 504 14.75 16.39 13.83
C ASP A 504 14.54 14.89 13.57
N LEU A 505 14.69 14.48 12.30
CA LEU A 505 14.50 13.10 11.89
C LEU A 505 15.53 12.13 12.48
N SER A 506 16.70 12.62 12.89
CA SER A 506 17.68 11.79 13.61
C SER A 506 17.18 11.51 15.03
N ALA A 507 16.68 12.53 15.73
CA ALA A 507 16.08 12.35 17.04
C ALA A 507 14.79 11.50 16.97
N VAL A 508 13.98 11.66 15.92
CA VAL A 508 12.82 10.78 15.66
C VAL A 508 13.28 9.32 15.48
N ALA A 509 14.35 9.06 14.71
CA ALA A 509 14.87 7.72 14.53
C ALA A 509 15.27 7.07 15.87
N SER A 510 16.02 7.80 16.71
CA SER A 510 16.37 7.34 18.06
C SER A 510 15.13 7.14 18.93
N ALA A 511 14.16 8.05 18.85
CA ALA A 511 12.91 7.97 19.59
C ALA A 511 12.02 6.82 19.12
N PHE A 512 12.18 6.27 17.92
CA PHE A 512 11.35 5.14 17.47
C PHE A 512 12.10 3.80 17.40
N GLU A 513 13.38 3.75 17.79
CA GLU A 513 14.19 2.52 17.78
C GLU A 513 13.52 1.32 18.46
N PRO A 514 12.86 1.43 19.63
CA PRO A 514 12.17 0.29 20.25
C PRO A 514 10.97 -0.25 19.45
N TYR A 515 10.44 0.55 18.54
CA TYR A 515 9.33 0.17 17.64
C TYR A 515 9.82 -0.23 16.25
N ALA A 516 11.08 0.01 15.91
CA ALA A 516 11.62 -0.29 14.59
C ALA A 516 11.71 -1.81 14.37
N ALA A 517 11.36 -2.26 13.17
CA ALA A 517 11.66 -3.61 12.73
C ALA A 517 13.14 -3.69 12.35
N ARG A 518 13.98 -4.19 13.26
CA ARG A 518 15.36 -4.58 12.94
C ARG A 518 15.38 -5.70 11.91
#